data_AF-T0YLM1-F1
#
_entry.id   AF-T0YLM1-F1
#
_cell.length_a   1.000
_cell.length_b   1.000
_cell.length_c   1.000
_cell.angle_alpha   90.00
_cell.angle_beta   90.00
_cell.angle_gamma   90.00
#
_symmetry.space_group_name_H-M   'P 1'
#
loop_
_entity.id
_entity.type
_entity.pdbx_description
1 polymer ?
#
loop_
_entity_poly.entity_id
_entity_poly.type
_entity_poly.pdbx_seq_one_letter_code
_entity_poly.pdbx_strand_id
1 'polypeptide(L)'
;DNNRHWVERLPISDFGEVLDLPSPDVTAHVLEAFTRCGGDELARRRALIWLRASEEEEGAYFGRWGGNYVYGGAAAATALAAAGERADKERLLRLGRWVQRHLHPDGGFGESVLSYHDPRHIGRGEATPSQTGWALLSLLAALEGAGELDAEGQLEEAAQAAAAWLVGQQQPDGGWSERAFTGTGFPRAFYLRYEMYATVFPLMALARLVRPGQSLEIHSIDDKTIDVTIINGREAPAIKRQRNKA
;
A
#
# COMPACT_ATOMS: atom_id res chain seq x y z
N ASP A 1 18.85 -23.78 -0.13
CA ASP A 1 17.59 -23.09 -0.42
C ASP A 1 16.68 -23.24 0.78
N ASN A 2 16.14 -22.13 1.30
CA ASN A 2 15.44 -22.05 2.59
C ASN A 2 13.92 -22.30 2.48
N ASN A 3 13.53 -23.15 1.52
CA ASN A 3 12.15 -23.44 1.15
C ASN A 3 11.80 -24.94 1.37
N ARG A 4 12.50 -25.59 2.30
CA ARG A 4 12.34 -27.03 2.54
C ARG A 4 11.28 -27.28 3.60
N HIS A 5 10.04 -27.47 3.17
CA HIS A 5 8.86 -27.71 4.03
C HIS A 5 8.95 -28.88 5.03
N TRP A 6 9.90 -29.80 4.90
CA TRP A 6 10.07 -30.84 5.91
C TRP A 6 10.49 -30.28 7.27
N VAL A 7 11.16 -29.11 7.31
CA VAL A 7 11.59 -28.46 8.55
C VAL A 7 10.38 -28.06 9.40
N GLU A 8 9.26 -27.66 8.77
CA GLU A 8 8.00 -27.32 9.44
C GLU A 8 7.36 -28.50 10.18
N ARG A 9 7.80 -29.74 9.92
CA ARG A 9 7.30 -30.95 10.58
C ARG A 9 8.13 -31.36 11.80
N LEU A 10 9.22 -30.66 12.09
CA LEU A 10 10.03 -30.94 13.26
C LEU A 10 9.27 -30.53 14.53
N PRO A 11 9.41 -31.27 15.64
CA PRO A 11 8.75 -30.91 16.91
C PRO A 11 9.10 -29.51 17.44
N ILE A 12 10.26 -28.96 17.06
CA ILE A 12 10.68 -27.60 17.42
C ILE A 12 9.99 -26.50 16.58
N SER A 13 9.27 -26.89 15.54
CA SER A 13 8.56 -25.98 14.61
C SER A 13 7.07 -25.90 14.97
N ASP A 14 6.79 -25.76 16.26
CA ASP A 14 5.43 -25.71 16.82
C ASP A 14 4.92 -24.27 17.05
N PHE A 15 5.75 -23.26 16.80
CA PHE A 15 5.40 -21.84 16.90
C PHE A 15 5.84 -21.03 15.67
N GLY A 16 4.89 -20.33 15.05
CA GLY A 16 5.15 -19.38 13.98
C GLY A 16 5.68 -20.02 12.69
N GLU A 17 6.45 -19.24 11.94
CA GLU A 17 7.05 -19.65 10.67
C GLU A 17 8.54 -19.95 10.87
N VAL A 18 9.01 -21.08 10.36
CA VAL A 18 10.43 -21.49 10.44
C VAL A 18 11.16 -21.38 9.10
N LEU A 19 10.41 -21.09 8.02
CA LEU A 19 10.94 -20.81 6.69
C LEU A 19 10.71 -19.35 6.32
N ASP A 20 11.64 -18.81 5.53
CA ASP A 20 11.52 -17.48 4.93
C ASP A 20 11.13 -17.64 3.46
N LEU A 21 9.83 -17.89 3.24
CA LEU A 21 9.27 -18.09 1.90
C LEU A 21 9.06 -16.75 1.18
N PRO A 22 9.21 -16.70 -0.15
CA PRO A 22 8.82 -15.54 -0.94
C PRO A 22 7.36 -15.15 -0.67
N SER A 23 7.11 -13.85 -0.51
CA SER A 23 5.78 -13.31 -0.18
C SER A 23 5.41 -12.15 -1.12
N PRO A 24 4.10 -11.93 -1.38
CA PRO A 24 3.63 -10.87 -2.27
C PRO A 24 4.12 -9.48 -1.87
N ASP A 25 4.01 -9.13 -0.60
CA ASP A 25 4.38 -7.82 -0.06
C ASP A 25 5.88 -7.52 -0.25
N VAL A 26 6.79 -8.42 0.15
CA VAL A 26 8.24 -8.22 -0.02
C VAL A 26 8.61 -8.16 -1.51
N THR A 27 8.06 -9.08 -2.31
CA THR A 27 8.32 -9.09 -3.77
C THR A 27 7.86 -7.78 -4.42
N ALA A 28 6.68 -7.28 -4.03
CA ALA A 28 6.13 -6.05 -4.55
C ALA A 28 6.96 -4.82 -4.16
N HIS A 29 7.39 -4.69 -2.89
CA HIS A 29 8.27 -3.60 -2.48
C HIS A 29 9.60 -3.58 -3.26
N VAL A 30 10.22 -4.75 -3.47
CA VAL A 30 11.46 -4.86 -4.26
C VAL A 30 11.19 -4.54 -5.74
N LEU A 31 10.07 -5.00 -6.30
CA LEU A 31 9.68 -4.70 -7.68
C LEU A 31 9.45 -3.20 -7.88
N GLU A 32 8.75 -2.54 -6.97
CA GLU A 32 8.54 -1.09 -7.01
C GLU A 32 9.87 -0.34 -6.92
N ALA A 33 10.74 -0.72 -5.98
CA ALA A 33 12.06 -0.12 -5.83
C ALA A 33 12.92 -0.29 -7.09
N PHE A 34 12.97 -1.49 -7.65
CA PHE A 34 13.74 -1.77 -8.87
C PHE A 34 13.22 -0.98 -10.07
N THR A 35 11.90 -0.80 -10.16
CA THR A 35 11.27 -0.05 -11.24
C THR A 35 11.55 1.45 -11.12
N ARG A 36 11.49 2.02 -9.91
CA ARG A 36 11.67 3.47 -9.69
C ARG A 36 13.14 3.89 -9.61
N CYS A 37 14.00 3.05 -9.04
CA CYS A 37 15.39 3.40 -8.72
C CYS A 37 16.42 2.76 -9.67
N GLY A 38 16.01 1.88 -10.58
CA GLY A 38 16.90 1.23 -11.55
C GLY A 38 17.59 -0.02 -10.99
N GLY A 39 16.84 -1.13 -10.90
CA GLY A 39 17.34 -2.45 -10.51
C GLY A 39 17.69 -3.40 -11.66
N ASP A 40 18.08 -4.63 -11.33
CA ASP A 40 18.38 -5.67 -12.31
C ASP A 40 17.13 -6.07 -13.13
N GLU A 41 17.24 -6.01 -14.46
CA GLU A 41 16.11 -6.21 -15.38
C GLU A 41 15.58 -7.64 -15.34
N LEU A 42 16.46 -8.64 -15.21
CA LEU A 42 16.04 -10.03 -15.14
C LEU A 42 15.30 -10.33 -13.83
N ALA A 43 15.80 -9.80 -12.72
CA ALA A 43 15.15 -9.88 -11.41
C ALA A 43 13.79 -9.17 -11.42
N ARG A 44 13.71 -7.97 -12.00
CA ARG A 44 12.44 -7.22 -12.16
C ARG A 44 11.39 -8.03 -12.92
N ARG A 45 11.77 -8.62 -14.06
CA ARG A 45 10.86 -9.48 -14.86
C ARG A 45 10.40 -10.72 -14.09
N ARG A 46 11.32 -11.38 -13.37
CA ARG A 46 10.99 -12.56 -12.56
C ARG A 46 10.06 -12.22 -11.40
N ALA A 47 10.33 -11.11 -10.70
CA ALA A 47 9.49 -10.61 -9.63
C ALA A 47 8.08 -10.29 -10.12
N LEU A 48 7.96 -9.63 -11.27
CA LEU A 48 6.67 -9.33 -11.90
C LEU A 48 5.89 -10.60 -12.29
N ILE A 49 6.54 -11.59 -12.89
CA ILE A 49 5.92 -12.88 -13.23
C ILE A 49 5.43 -13.58 -11.96
N TRP A 50 6.27 -13.61 -10.93
CA TRP A 50 5.95 -14.27 -9.67
C TRP A 50 4.78 -13.57 -8.95
N LEU A 51 4.82 -12.24 -8.86
CA LEU A 51 3.77 -11.44 -8.22
C LEU A 51 2.41 -11.64 -8.92
N ARG A 52 2.38 -11.66 -10.26
CA ARG A 52 1.15 -11.96 -11.01
C ARG A 52 0.58 -13.35 -10.71
N ALA A 53 1.45 -14.32 -10.44
CA ALA A 53 1.07 -15.69 -10.10
C ALA A 53 0.66 -15.85 -8.62
N SER A 54 0.98 -14.88 -7.76
CA SER A 54 0.62 -14.87 -6.34
C SER A 54 -0.71 -14.16 -6.04
N GLU A 55 -1.44 -13.72 -7.06
CA GLU A 55 -2.81 -13.22 -6.88
C GLU A 55 -3.73 -14.33 -6.40
N GLU A 56 -4.46 -14.08 -5.32
CA GLU A 56 -5.52 -14.95 -4.82
C GLU A 56 -6.87 -14.54 -5.42
N GLU A 57 -7.97 -15.11 -4.92
CA GLU A 57 -9.30 -14.87 -5.46
C GLU A 57 -9.67 -13.37 -5.47
N GLU A 58 -10.35 -12.96 -6.53
CA GLU A 58 -10.90 -11.61 -6.72
C GLU A 58 -9.89 -10.43 -6.66
N GLY A 59 -8.60 -10.67 -6.91
CA GLY A 59 -7.59 -9.60 -6.95
C GLY A 59 -6.92 -9.33 -5.60
N ALA A 60 -7.13 -10.20 -4.62
CA ALA A 60 -6.52 -10.10 -3.30
C ALA A 60 -5.07 -10.61 -3.28
N TYR A 61 -4.25 -10.05 -2.41
CA TYR A 61 -2.85 -10.45 -2.22
C TYR A 61 -2.57 -10.61 -0.74
N PHE A 62 -2.06 -11.78 -0.34
CA PHE A 62 -1.75 -12.07 1.06
C PHE A 62 -0.69 -11.12 1.63
N GLY A 63 -0.96 -10.56 2.81
CA GLY A 63 -0.02 -9.74 3.56
C GLY A 63 0.74 -10.59 4.57
N ARG A 64 2.00 -10.91 4.29
CA ARG A 64 2.84 -11.72 5.18
C ARG A 64 3.32 -10.92 6.40
N TRP A 65 3.56 -9.62 6.23
CA TRP A 65 4.15 -8.74 7.25
C TRP A 65 3.25 -7.59 7.72
N GLY A 66 2.15 -7.32 7.03
CA GLY A 66 1.09 -6.42 7.46
C GLY A 66 -0.27 -7.10 7.36
N GLY A 67 -1.17 -6.81 8.30
CA GLY A 67 -2.49 -7.43 8.43
C GLY A 67 -3.54 -6.78 7.52
N ASN A 68 -4.12 -7.47 6.55
CA ASN A 68 -3.58 -8.65 5.86
C ASN A 68 -3.68 -8.42 4.35
N TYR A 69 -4.82 -8.74 3.75
CA TYR A 69 -5.03 -8.66 2.32
C TYR A 69 -5.01 -7.22 1.78
N VAL A 70 -5.45 -6.24 2.59
CA VAL A 70 -5.34 -4.83 2.19
C VAL A 70 -3.88 -4.35 2.15
N TYR A 71 -3.01 -4.88 3.01
CA TYR A 71 -1.58 -4.56 3.01
C TYR A 71 -0.87 -5.18 1.81
N GLY A 72 -1.05 -6.49 1.60
CA GLY A 72 -0.50 -7.18 0.43
C GLY A 72 -1.03 -6.60 -0.88
N GLY A 73 -2.34 -6.26 -0.92
CA GLY A 73 -2.99 -5.59 -2.04
C GLY A 73 -2.39 -4.22 -2.34
N ALA A 74 -2.18 -3.38 -1.32
CA ALA A 74 -1.55 -2.07 -1.52
C ALA A 74 -0.14 -2.19 -2.10
N ALA A 75 0.69 -3.09 -1.55
CA ALA A 75 2.03 -3.32 -2.06
C ALA A 75 2.00 -3.79 -3.53
N ALA A 76 1.16 -4.78 -3.84
CA ALA A 76 1.02 -5.30 -5.19
C ALA A 76 0.52 -4.23 -6.17
N ALA A 77 -0.50 -3.44 -5.79
CA ALA A 77 -1.06 -2.39 -6.61
C ALA A 77 -0.01 -1.32 -6.96
N THR A 78 0.73 -0.83 -5.97
CA THR A 78 1.75 0.21 -6.21
C THR A 78 2.89 -0.29 -7.07
N ALA A 79 3.32 -1.55 -6.88
CA ALA A 79 4.36 -2.16 -7.70
C ALA A 79 3.92 -2.40 -9.15
N LEU A 80 2.70 -2.90 -9.36
CA LEU A 80 2.14 -3.15 -10.70
C LEU A 80 1.89 -1.83 -11.45
N ALA A 81 1.35 -0.81 -10.78
CA ALA A 81 1.17 0.51 -11.35
C ALA A 81 2.52 1.14 -11.73
N ALA A 82 3.53 1.04 -10.85
CA ALA A 82 4.88 1.52 -11.15
C ALA A 82 5.51 0.79 -12.35
N ALA A 83 5.29 -0.52 -12.49
CA ALA A 83 5.78 -1.30 -13.63
C ALA A 83 5.14 -0.86 -14.97
N GLY A 84 3.92 -0.34 -14.94
CA GLY A 84 3.27 0.31 -16.09
C GLY A 84 2.91 -0.63 -17.25
N GLU A 85 2.84 -1.93 -16.99
CA GLU A 85 2.60 -2.94 -18.03
C GLU A 85 1.12 -2.98 -18.42
N ARG A 86 0.83 -2.90 -19.72
CA ARG A 86 -0.55 -2.96 -20.24
C ARG A 86 -1.29 -4.23 -19.80
N ALA A 87 -0.57 -5.34 -19.60
CA ALA A 87 -1.15 -6.61 -19.16
C ALA A 87 -1.71 -6.57 -17.73
N ASP A 88 -1.35 -5.58 -16.91
CA ASP A 88 -1.78 -5.48 -15.52
C ASP A 88 -3.00 -4.58 -15.30
N LYS A 89 -3.54 -3.94 -16.34
CA LYS A 89 -4.67 -3.00 -16.21
C LYS A 89 -5.92 -3.65 -15.61
N GLU A 90 -6.32 -4.81 -16.13
CA GLU A 90 -7.47 -5.54 -15.58
C GLU A 90 -7.21 -6.03 -14.15
N ARG A 91 -5.95 -6.31 -13.82
CA ARG A 91 -5.52 -6.76 -12.50
C ARG A 91 -5.63 -5.64 -11.48
N LEU A 92 -5.10 -4.47 -11.82
CA LEU A 92 -5.23 -3.24 -11.04
C LEU A 92 -6.71 -2.86 -10.82
N LEU A 93 -7.53 -2.98 -11.87
CA LEU A 93 -8.98 -2.73 -11.77
C LEU A 93 -9.66 -3.72 -10.80
N ARG A 94 -9.34 -5.03 -10.88
CA ARG A 94 -9.88 -6.03 -9.94
C ARG A 94 -9.48 -5.72 -8.50
N LEU A 95 -8.22 -5.37 -8.26
CA LEU A 95 -7.70 -5.03 -6.94
C LEU A 95 -8.39 -3.78 -6.38
N GLY A 96 -8.52 -2.71 -7.19
CA GLY A 96 -9.26 -1.52 -6.81
C GLY A 96 -10.72 -1.83 -6.46
N ARG A 97 -11.40 -2.67 -7.26
CA ARG A 97 -12.76 -3.12 -6.98
C ARG A 97 -12.86 -3.98 -5.73
N TRP A 98 -11.86 -4.81 -5.45
CA TRP A 98 -11.80 -5.59 -4.21
C TRP A 98 -11.76 -4.66 -3.00
N VAL A 99 -10.91 -3.62 -3.04
CA VAL A 99 -10.86 -2.61 -1.97
C VAL A 99 -12.19 -1.89 -1.84
N GLN A 100 -12.76 -1.41 -2.95
CA GLN A 100 -14.05 -0.72 -2.97
C GLN A 100 -15.16 -1.55 -2.30
N ARG A 101 -15.25 -2.85 -2.59
CA ARG A 101 -16.28 -3.74 -2.00
C ARG A 101 -16.13 -3.93 -0.49
N HIS A 102 -14.94 -3.69 0.06
CA HIS A 102 -14.63 -3.87 1.47
C HIS A 102 -14.52 -2.56 2.24
N LEU A 103 -14.61 -1.40 1.58
CA LEU A 103 -14.74 -0.13 2.26
C LEU A 103 -16.00 -0.10 3.11
N HIS A 104 -15.89 0.51 4.28
CA HIS A 104 -17.03 0.79 5.12
C HIS A 104 -17.89 1.90 4.48
N PRO A 105 -19.18 2.00 4.84
CA PRO A 105 -20.06 3.05 4.33
C PRO A 105 -19.57 4.49 4.60
N ASP A 106 -18.73 4.69 5.62
CA ASP A 106 -18.13 5.99 5.96
C ASP A 106 -16.79 6.25 5.27
N GLY A 107 -16.30 5.32 4.44
CA GLY A 107 -15.03 5.40 3.73
C GLY A 107 -13.84 4.80 4.47
N GLY A 108 -13.99 4.35 5.71
CA GLY A 108 -12.91 3.67 6.43
C GLY A 108 -12.62 2.28 5.84
N PHE A 109 -11.40 1.77 6.07
CA PHE A 109 -11.06 0.37 5.80
C PHE A 109 -10.49 -0.28 7.05
N GLY A 110 -10.96 -1.50 7.33
CA GLY A 110 -10.50 -2.29 8.46
C GLY A 110 -10.36 -3.76 8.11
N GLU A 111 -9.27 -4.39 8.54
CA GLU A 111 -9.10 -5.83 8.45
C GLU A 111 -8.56 -6.42 9.75
N SER A 112 -9.32 -7.34 10.35
CA SER A 112 -8.92 -7.99 11.58
C SER A 112 -7.78 -8.99 11.33
N VAL A 113 -6.83 -9.10 12.27
CA VAL A 113 -5.83 -10.18 12.30
C VAL A 113 -6.43 -11.59 12.31
N LEU A 114 -7.73 -11.71 12.60
CA LEU A 114 -8.47 -12.95 12.45
C LEU A 114 -8.55 -13.42 10.98
N SER A 115 -8.33 -12.54 9.99
CA SER A 115 -8.30 -12.89 8.57
C SER A 115 -7.19 -13.89 8.21
N TYR A 116 -6.15 -14.01 9.06
CA TYR A 116 -5.15 -15.06 8.91
C TYR A 116 -5.70 -16.46 9.20
N HIS A 117 -6.74 -16.57 10.02
CA HIS A 117 -7.33 -17.84 10.47
C HIS A 117 -8.66 -18.16 9.79
N ASP A 118 -9.47 -17.14 9.54
CA ASP A 118 -10.85 -17.29 9.11
C ASP A 118 -11.14 -16.35 7.93
N PRO A 119 -11.44 -16.92 6.74
CA PRO A 119 -11.76 -16.15 5.54
C PRO A 119 -12.90 -15.15 5.72
N ARG A 120 -13.81 -15.36 6.69
CA ARG A 120 -14.92 -14.41 6.98
C ARG A 120 -14.44 -13.05 7.48
N HIS A 121 -13.19 -12.94 7.91
CA HIS A 121 -12.56 -11.70 8.37
C HIS A 121 -11.70 -11.02 7.30
N ILE A 122 -11.54 -11.62 6.10
CA ILE A 122 -10.79 -11.00 5.00
C ILE A 122 -11.44 -9.67 4.62
N GLY A 123 -10.64 -8.61 4.62
CA GLY A 123 -11.09 -7.24 4.36
C GLY A 123 -12.19 -6.75 5.31
N ARG A 124 -12.29 -7.32 6.53
CA ARG A 124 -13.31 -6.95 7.52
C ARG A 124 -12.71 -6.75 8.91
N GLY A 125 -13.01 -5.62 9.53
CA GLY A 125 -12.49 -5.26 10.85
C GLY A 125 -12.93 -3.87 11.28
N GLU A 126 -12.42 -3.40 12.41
CA GLU A 126 -12.52 -1.99 12.78
C GLU A 126 -11.68 -1.16 11.80
N ALA A 127 -12.21 -0.03 11.34
CA ALA A 127 -11.45 0.83 10.43
C ALA A 127 -10.24 1.43 11.15
N THR A 128 -9.09 1.39 10.50
CA THR A 128 -7.84 1.92 11.06
C THR A 128 -7.19 2.92 10.10
N PRO A 129 -6.47 3.93 10.62
CA PRO A 129 -5.73 4.87 9.79
C PRO A 129 -4.76 4.18 8.82
N SER A 130 -3.96 3.21 9.29
CA SER A 130 -2.97 2.55 8.42
C SER A 130 -3.64 1.75 7.30
N GLN A 131 -4.68 0.97 7.62
CA GLN A 131 -5.37 0.14 6.64
C GLN A 131 -6.21 0.98 5.67
N THR A 132 -6.79 2.08 6.13
CA THR A 132 -7.45 3.05 5.23
C THR A 132 -6.43 3.75 4.32
N GLY A 133 -5.22 4.03 4.82
CA GLY A 133 -4.09 4.48 4.00
C GLY A 133 -3.71 3.46 2.92
N TRP A 134 -3.61 2.17 3.25
CA TRP A 134 -3.34 1.10 2.29
C TRP A 134 -4.46 0.94 1.25
N ALA A 135 -5.71 1.02 1.69
CA ALA A 135 -6.87 1.02 0.81
C ALA A 135 -6.82 2.18 -0.19
N LEU A 136 -6.55 3.40 0.28
CA LEU A 136 -6.42 4.58 -0.57
C LEU A 136 -5.24 4.43 -1.56
N LEU A 137 -4.09 3.94 -1.12
CA LEU A 137 -2.94 3.67 -2.01
C LEU A 137 -3.29 2.69 -3.12
N SER A 138 -4.04 1.63 -2.79
CA SER A 138 -4.51 0.63 -3.74
C SER A 138 -5.44 1.23 -4.80
N LEU A 139 -6.41 2.04 -4.37
CA LEU A 139 -7.37 2.71 -5.25
C LEU A 139 -6.65 3.70 -6.17
N LEU A 140 -5.72 4.50 -5.65
CA LEU A 140 -4.95 5.45 -6.45
C LEU A 140 -4.03 4.76 -7.46
N ALA A 141 -3.39 3.66 -7.08
CA ALA A 141 -2.59 2.86 -8.01
C ALA A 141 -3.46 2.24 -9.12
N ALA A 142 -4.68 1.80 -8.79
CA ALA A 142 -5.63 1.31 -9.78
C ALA A 142 -6.08 2.41 -10.75
N LEU A 143 -6.39 3.60 -10.25
CA LEU A 143 -6.74 4.77 -11.05
C LEU A 143 -5.57 5.23 -11.95
N GLU A 144 -4.33 5.22 -11.44
CA GLU A 144 -3.13 5.58 -12.21
C GLU A 144 -2.88 4.60 -13.38
N GLY A 145 -2.95 3.29 -13.12
CA GLY A 145 -2.63 2.29 -14.13
C GLY A 145 -3.79 1.86 -15.03
N ALA A 146 -5.03 2.03 -14.58
CA ALA A 146 -6.23 1.48 -15.23
C ALA A 146 -7.47 2.39 -15.11
N GLY A 147 -7.31 3.68 -14.76
CA GLY A 147 -8.44 4.60 -14.56
C GLY A 147 -9.33 4.79 -15.79
N GLU A 148 -8.81 4.59 -17.00
CA GLU A 148 -9.65 4.62 -18.21
C GLU A 148 -10.66 3.47 -18.28
N LEU A 149 -10.48 2.43 -17.47
CA LEU A 149 -11.41 1.30 -17.35
C LEU A 149 -12.44 1.51 -16.22
N ASP A 150 -12.31 2.57 -15.42
CA ASP A 150 -13.27 2.97 -14.39
C ASP A 150 -14.32 3.94 -14.96
N ALA A 151 -15.02 3.50 -16.01
CA ALA A 151 -15.92 4.36 -16.78
C ALA A 151 -17.06 4.98 -15.95
N GLU A 152 -17.44 4.35 -14.84
CA GLU A 152 -18.51 4.81 -13.94
C GLU A 152 -17.99 5.67 -12.77
N GLY A 153 -16.67 5.88 -12.66
CA GLY A 153 -16.05 6.69 -11.59
C GLY A 153 -16.14 6.06 -10.19
N GLN A 154 -16.34 4.75 -10.13
CA GLN A 154 -16.61 4.01 -8.89
C GLN A 154 -15.38 3.91 -8.00
N LEU A 155 -14.19 3.76 -8.59
CA LEU A 155 -12.93 3.76 -7.84
C LEU A 155 -12.52 5.17 -7.43
N GLU A 156 -12.84 6.18 -8.25
CA GLU A 156 -12.63 7.58 -7.89
C GLU A 156 -13.47 7.98 -6.66
N GLU A 157 -14.77 7.64 -6.66
CA GLU A 157 -15.65 7.87 -5.51
C GLU A 157 -15.13 7.16 -4.24
N ALA A 158 -14.71 5.90 -4.37
CA ALA A 158 -14.13 5.13 -3.28
C ALA A 158 -12.84 5.77 -2.72
N ALA A 159 -11.96 6.27 -3.59
CA ALA A 159 -10.74 6.95 -3.18
C ALA A 159 -11.05 8.26 -2.44
N GLN A 160 -12.03 9.02 -2.92
CA GLN A 160 -12.49 10.24 -2.25
C GLN A 160 -13.09 9.95 -0.86
N ALA A 161 -13.88 8.89 -0.73
CA ALA A 161 -14.44 8.47 0.56
C ALA A 161 -13.34 8.07 1.56
N ALA A 162 -12.37 7.27 1.13
CA ALA A 162 -11.24 6.87 1.98
C ALA A 162 -10.37 8.07 2.40
N ALA A 163 -10.13 9.01 1.49
CA ALA A 163 -9.42 10.25 1.79
C ALA A 163 -10.18 11.12 2.79
N ALA A 164 -11.50 11.29 2.60
CA ALA A 164 -12.35 12.04 3.50
C ALA A 164 -12.38 11.43 4.90
N TRP A 165 -12.43 10.09 5.00
CA TRP A 165 -12.34 9.39 6.28
C TRP A 165 -11.01 9.67 6.98
N LEU A 166 -9.87 9.54 6.28
CA LEU A 166 -8.56 9.85 6.86
C LEU A 166 -8.48 11.28 7.36
N VAL A 167 -8.90 12.27 6.56
CA VAL A 167 -8.92 13.68 7.00
C VAL A 167 -9.83 13.87 8.22
N GLY A 168 -11.00 13.19 8.25
CA GLY A 168 -11.93 13.26 9.37
C GLY A 168 -11.44 12.62 10.67
N GLN A 169 -10.49 11.67 10.60
CA GLN A 169 -9.91 11.00 11.78
C GLN A 169 -8.61 11.66 12.28
N GLN A 170 -8.10 12.68 11.60
CA GLN A 170 -6.87 13.36 11.99
C GLN A 170 -7.05 14.10 13.33
N GLN A 171 -6.08 13.95 14.22
CA GLN A 171 -6.07 14.60 15.53
C GLN A 171 -5.53 16.04 15.42
N PRO A 172 -5.77 16.90 16.44
CA PRO A 172 -5.30 18.29 16.42
C PRO A 172 -3.78 18.47 16.30
N ASP A 173 -3.00 17.43 16.63
CA ASP A 173 -1.54 17.41 16.48
C ASP A 173 -1.08 17.01 15.06
N GLY A 174 -2.02 16.75 14.15
CA GLY A 174 -1.76 16.33 12.77
C GLY A 174 -1.54 14.83 12.59
N GLY A 175 -1.49 14.06 13.67
CA GLY A 175 -1.36 12.60 13.63
C GLY A 175 -2.70 11.87 13.58
N TRP A 176 -2.63 10.53 13.66
CA TRP A 176 -3.79 9.66 13.83
C TRP A 176 -3.57 8.72 15.01
N SER A 177 -4.67 8.24 15.60
CA SER A 177 -4.60 7.24 16.67
C SER A 177 -4.99 5.87 16.13
N GLU A 178 -4.17 4.86 16.43
CA GLU A 178 -4.43 3.47 16.08
C GLU A 178 -4.05 2.57 17.26
N ARG A 179 -5.04 1.83 17.79
CA ARG A 179 -4.79 0.86 18.87
C ARG A 179 -4.63 -0.56 18.35
N ALA A 180 -5.24 -0.84 17.20
CA ALA A 180 -5.24 -2.14 16.57
C ALA A 180 -3.82 -2.54 16.13
N PHE A 181 -3.59 -3.85 16.05
CA PHE A 181 -2.34 -4.41 15.54
C PHE A 181 -2.52 -4.63 14.05
N THR A 182 -1.83 -3.82 13.25
CA THR A 182 -1.89 -3.85 11.78
C THR A 182 -0.61 -4.42 11.16
N GLY A 183 0.41 -4.72 11.97
CA GLY A 183 1.62 -5.44 11.58
C GLY A 183 1.57 -6.92 11.95
N THR A 184 2.34 -7.73 11.24
CA THR A 184 2.41 -9.18 11.45
C THR A 184 3.86 -9.62 11.50
N GLY A 185 4.27 -10.31 12.58
CA GLY A 185 5.56 -10.98 12.62
C GLY A 185 5.46 -12.42 12.11
N PHE A 186 4.53 -13.18 12.68
CA PHE A 186 4.18 -14.53 12.22
C PHE A 186 2.67 -14.61 12.05
N PRO A 187 2.15 -14.82 10.82
CA PRO A 187 0.75 -15.10 10.61
C PRO A 187 0.25 -16.13 11.62
N ARG A 188 -0.93 -15.89 12.18
CA ARG A 188 -1.59 -16.77 13.15
C ARG A 188 -0.97 -16.87 14.55
N ALA A 189 0.25 -16.36 14.78
CA ALA A 189 0.99 -16.59 16.03
C ALA A 189 1.52 -15.32 16.71
N PHE A 190 1.93 -14.30 15.94
CA PHE A 190 2.59 -13.11 16.50
C PHE A 190 2.29 -11.84 15.68
N TYR A 191 1.66 -10.88 16.33
CA TYR A 191 1.21 -9.62 15.72
C TYR A 191 1.96 -8.43 16.30
N LEU A 192 2.13 -7.39 15.49
CA LEU A 192 2.91 -6.20 15.81
C LEU A 192 2.04 -4.95 15.70
N ARG A 193 2.27 -3.98 16.58
CA ARG A 193 1.77 -2.62 16.42
C ARG A 193 2.94 -1.72 16.10
N TYR A 194 3.03 -1.30 14.84
CA TYR A 194 3.99 -0.29 14.41
C TYR A 194 3.36 1.08 14.64
N GLU A 195 3.78 1.78 15.71
CA GLU A 195 3.20 3.08 16.10
C GLU A 195 3.16 4.09 14.94
N MET A 196 4.17 4.07 14.07
CA MET A 196 4.28 5.01 12.96
C MET A 196 3.36 4.71 11.78
N TYR A 197 2.74 3.53 11.71
CA TYR A 197 1.86 3.18 10.59
C TYR A 197 0.63 4.07 10.54
N ALA A 198 0.11 4.46 11.70
CA ALA A 198 -1.01 5.38 11.81
C ALA A 198 -0.74 6.74 11.16
N THR A 199 0.52 7.16 11.07
CA THR A 199 0.90 8.48 10.53
C THR A 199 1.46 8.36 9.11
N VAL A 200 2.40 7.45 8.90
CA VAL A 200 3.14 7.32 7.63
C VAL A 200 2.22 6.94 6.47
N PHE A 201 1.31 5.98 6.67
CA PHE A 201 0.47 5.49 5.57
C PHE A 201 -0.64 6.46 5.17
N PRO A 202 -1.41 7.07 6.10
CA PRO A 202 -2.33 8.14 5.75
C PRO A 202 -1.65 9.29 5.04
N LEU A 203 -0.50 9.75 5.56
CA LEU A 203 0.23 10.84 4.93
C LEU A 203 0.68 10.46 3.51
N MET A 204 1.29 9.29 3.34
CA MET A 204 1.74 8.82 2.03
C MET A 204 0.59 8.68 1.03
N ALA A 205 -0.59 8.24 1.49
CA ALA A 205 -1.77 8.08 0.65
C ALA A 205 -2.37 9.44 0.25
N LEU A 206 -2.59 10.32 1.23
CA LEU A 206 -3.11 11.68 1.00
C LEU A 206 -2.15 12.51 0.13
N ALA A 207 -0.85 12.33 0.31
CA ALA A 207 0.18 12.95 -0.52
C ALA A 207 0.03 12.64 -2.01
N ARG A 208 -0.48 11.47 -2.38
CA ARG A 208 -0.68 11.09 -3.79
C ARG A 208 -1.91 11.74 -4.43
N LEU A 209 -2.81 12.33 -3.64
CA LEU A 209 -3.93 13.14 -4.13
C LEU A 209 -3.52 14.57 -4.46
N VAL A 210 -2.35 14.99 -3.99
CA VAL A 210 -1.78 16.31 -4.24
C VAL A 210 -1.43 16.41 -5.74
N ARG A 211 -1.96 17.45 -6.41
CA ARG A 211 -2.01 17.56 -7.87
C ARG A 211 -0.63 17.76 -8.51
N PRO A 212 -0.48 17.42 -9.81
CA PRO A 212 0.71 17.80 -10.57
C PRO A 212 1.01 19.30 -10.45
N GLY A 213 2.25 19.64 -10.12
CA GLY A 213 2.67 21.01 -9.83
C GLY A 213 2.59 21.40 -8.35
N GLN A 214 2.06 20.55 -7.48
CA GLN A 214 2.18 20.71 -6.03
C GLN A 214 3.33 19.82 -5.50
N SER A 215 4.07 20.28 -4.50
CA SER A 215 5.12 19.51 -3.80
C SER A 215 4.87 19.52 -2.30
N LEU A 216 5.28 18.47 -1.60
CA LEU A 216 5.25 18.43 -0.15
C LEU A 216 6.59 18.85 0.42
N GLU A 217 6.58 19.81 1.33
CA GLU A 217 7.73 20.17 2.15
C GLU A 217 7.52 19.61 3.57
N ILE A 218 8.50 18.85 4.06
CA ILE A 218 8.48 18.27 5.42
C ILE A 218 9.25 19.22 6.33
N HIS A 219 8.58 19.77 7.33
CA HIS A 219 9.15 20.70 8.30
C HIS A 219 9.76 19.97 9.49
N SER A 220 9.08 18.93 9.97
CA SER A 220 9.55 18.11 11.08
C SER A 220 8.97 16.70 11.03
N ILE A 221 9.68 15.77 11.68
CA ILE A 221 9.26 14.39 11.91
C ILE A 221 9.51 14.11 13.39
N ASP A 222 8.49 13.70 14.12
CA ASP A 222 8.61 13.19 15.48
C ASP A 222 8.02 11.77 15.59
N ASP A 223 8.00 11.23 16.81
CA ASP A 223 7.59 9.85 17.09
C ASP A 223 6.14 9.52 16.68
N LYS A 224 5.29 10.53 16.38
CA LYS A 224 3.86 10.36 16.12
C LYS A 224 3.30 11.24 15.00
N THR A 225 4.01 12.29 14.61
CA THR A 225 3.52 13.32 13.71
C THR A 225 4.57 13.66 12.65
N ILE A 226 4.08 14.08 11.49
CA ILE A 226 4.92 14.58 10.41
C ILE A 226 4.28 15.90 10.00
N ASP A 227 5.00 16.99 10.26
CA ASP A 227 4.57 18.34 9.87
C ASP A 227 4.94 18.58 8.41
N VAL A 228 3.93 18.81 7.57
CA VAL A 228 4.12 19.05 6.13
C VAL A 228 3.29 20.23 5.64
N THR A 229 3.79 20.89 4.60
CA THR A 229 3.01 21.86 3.83
C THR A 229 2.97 21.46 2.36
N ILE A 230 1.78 21.58 1.75
CA ILE A 230 1.64 21.48 0.30
C ILE A 230 2.01 22.83 -0.32
N ILE A 231 3.11 22.85 -1.06
CA ILE A 231 3.55 23.99 -1.86
C ILE A 231 2.90 23.88 -3.25
N ASN A 232 2.17 24.91 -3.66
CA ASN A 232 1.75 25.05 -5.06
C ASN A 232 2.93 25.60 -5.87
N GLY A 233 3.54 24.77 -6.70
CA GLY A 233 4.54 25.18 -7.68
C GLY A 233 3.94 26.20 -8.64
N ARG A 234 4.39 27.46 -8.53
CA ARG A 234 4.46 28.33 -9.70
C ARG A 234 5.62 27.81 -10.55
N GLU A 235 5.41 27.68 -11.87
CA GLU A 235 6.52 27.50 -12.82
C GLU A 235 7.69 28.37 -12.39
N ALA A 236 8.83 27.74 -12.08
CA ALA A 236 10.05 28.49 -11.83
C ALA A 236 10.35 29.30 -13.11
N PRO A 237 10.50 30.64 -13.04
CA PRO A 237 10.82 31.42 -14.22
C PRO A 237 12.14 30.88 -14.79
N ALA A 238 12.11 30.52 -16.07
CA ALA A 238 13.28 30.02 -16.79
C ALA A 238 14.46 30.95 -16.56
N ILE A 239 15.47 30.47 -15.83
CA ILE A 239 16.75 31.17 -15.70
C ILE A 239 17.44 31.08 -17.07
N LYS A 240 17.18 32.07 -17.93
CA LYS A 240 18.00 32.29 -19.13
C LYS A 240 19.41 32.61 -18.65
N ARG A 241 20.32 31.64 -18.71
CA ARG A 241 21.75 31.90 -18.62
C ARG A 241 22.14 32.80 -19.79
N GLN A 242 22.21 34.11 -19.56
CA GLN A 242 22.97 35.01 -20.43
C GLN A 242 24.44 34.60 -20.33
N ARG A 243 24.96 33.98 -21.38
CA ARG A 243 26.40 33.88 -21.61
C ARG A 243 26.92 35.30 -21.84
N ASN A 244 27.54 35.91 -20.84
CA ASN A 244 28.40 37.05 -21.08
C ASN A 244 29.64 36.54 -21.83
N LYS A 245 29.85 37.13 -23.01
CA LYS A 245 31.06 36.99 -23.81
C LYS A 245 32.25 37.53 -23.01
N ALA A 246 33.34 36.79 -23.00
CA ALA A 246 34.69 37.29 -22.88
C ALA A 246 35.43 36.90 -24.16
#